data_AF-A0A370KQJ1-F1
#
_entry.id   AF-A0A370KQJ1-F1
#
_cell.length_a   1.000
_cell.length_b   1.000
_cell.length_c   1.000
_cell.angle_alpha   90.00
_cell.angle_beta   90.00
_cell.angle_gamma   90.00
#
_symmetry.space_group_name_H-M   'P 1'
#
loop_
_entity.id
_entity.type
_entity.pdbx_description
1 polymer ?
#
loop_
_entity_poly.entity_id
_entity_poly.type
_entity_poly.pdbx_seq_one_letter_code
_entity_poly.pdbx_strand_id
1 'polypeptide(L)'
;MTADVLKLKTAKTNTAVSIEFSPRIISLIEQTQTGDLAFIVSKKGTPLTKESFGNWFRDACRAAGVQKSAHGLRKFSATLAADAGATSHQLMAQFGWVTVKQAEIYTKGADRAHLGKVSSRLVEEQIKLKIAPHLNSGTGDSGKKSTIIET
;
A
#
# COMPACT_ATOMS: atom_id res chain seq x y z
N MET A 1 -2.14 20.14 -1.55
CA MET A 1 -1.16 19.43 -2.40
C MET A 1 -1.92 18.26 -3.02
N THR A 2 -2.25 18.34 -4.31
CA THR A 2 -2.82 17.21 -5.05
C THR A 2 -1.73 16.16 -5.20
N ALA A 3 -1.91 14.98 -4.61
CA ALA A 3 -1.00 13.87 -4.80
C ALA A 3 -1.01 13.45 -6.28
N ASP A 4 0.17 13.25 -6.87
CA ASP A 4 0.31 12.75 -8.24
C ASP A 4 0.02 11.24 -8.26
N VAL A 5 -1.26 10.92 -8.39
CA VAL A 5 -1.77 9.54 -8.35
C VAL A 5 -1.87 8.97 -9.77
N LEU A 6 -1.08 7.93 -10.04
CA LEU A 6 -1.25 7.09 -11.21
C LEU A 6 -2.44 6.15 -10.99
N LYS A 7 -3.43 6.21 -11.90
CA LYS A 7 -4.54 5.27 -11.96
C LYS A 7 -4.38 4.38 -13.20
N LEU A 8 -4.40 3.06 -13.00
CA LEU A 8 -4.30 2.09 -14.10
C LEU A 8 -5.20 0.88 -13.88
N LYS A 9 -5.54 0.19 -14.96
CA LYS A 9 -6.19 -1.13 -14.90
C LYS A 9 -5.17 -2.21 -15.25
N THR A 10 -5.11 -3.25 -14.44
CA THR A 10 -4.20 -4.37 -14.70
C THR A 10 -4.64 -5.16 -15.94
N ALA A 11 -3.70 -5.54 -16.79
CA ALA A 11 -4.02 -6.24 -18.03
C ALA A 11 -4.68 -7.62 -17.81
N LYS A 12 -4.25 -8.36 -16.78
CA LYS A 12 -4.72 -9.74 -16.56
C LYS A 12 -6.04 -9.82 -15.80
N THR A 13 -6.25 -8.95 -14.81
CA THR A 13 -7.40 -9.05 -13.89
C THR A 13 -8.40 -7.91 -14.06
N ASN A 14 -8.11 -6.94 -14.94
CA ASN A 14 -8.92 -5.73 -15.14
C ASN A 14 -9.22 -4.98 -13.84
N THR A 15 -8.31 -5.10 -12.86
CA THR A 15 -8.48 -4.52 -11.52
C THR A 15 -7.93 -3.11 -11.55
N ALA A 16 -8.72 -2.16 -11.07
CA ALA A 16 -8.27 -0.78 -10.91
C ALA A 16 -7.24 -0.69 -9.77
N VAL A 17 -6.14 0.00 -10.04
CA VAL A 17 -5.05 0.24 -9.11
C VAL A 17 -4.74 1.73 -9.11
N SER A 18 -4.57 2.28 -7.91
CA SER A 18 -4.16 3.67 -7.70
C SER A 18 -2.85 3.68 -6.93
N ILE A 19 -1.84 4.34 -7.48
CA ILE A 19 -0.49 4.42 -6.89
C ILE A 19 -0.12 5.89 -6.81
N GLU A 20 0.19 6.34 -5.60
CA GLU A 20 0.78 7.66 -5.40
C GLU A 20 2.26 7.65 -5.79
N PHE A 21 2.67 8.59 -6.63
CA PHE A 21 4.07 8.79 -6.95
C PHE A 21 4.76 9.64 -5.90
N SER A 22 5.84 9.10 -5.34
CA SER A 22 6.73 9.91 -4.50
C SER A 22 7.40 11.02 -5.33
N PRO A 23 7.81 12.14 -4.70
CA PRO A 23 8.57 13.20 -5.37
C PRO A 23 9.80 12.69 -6.13
N ARG A 24 10.46 11.65 -5.61
CA ARG A 24 11.60 11.00 -6.26
C ARG A 24 11.22 10.36 -7.60
N ILE A 25 10.06 9.72 -7.69
CA ILE A 25 9.59 9.08 -8.94
C ILE A 25 9.24 10.15 -9.97
N ILE A 26 8.54 11.22 -9.55
CA ILE A 26 8.18 12.33 -10.42
C ILE A 26 9.44 12.96 -11.02
N SER A 27 10.41 13.31 -10.16
CA SER A 27 11.67 13.90 -10.60
C SER A 27 12.47 12.99 -11.55
N LEU A 28 12.42 11.67 -11.36
CA LEU A 28 13.03 10.71 -12.29
C LEU A 28 12.31 10.69 -13.64
N ILE A 29 10.97 10.70 -13.65
CA ILE A 29 10.20 10.73 -14.89
C ILE A 29 10.54 11.98 -15.69
N GLU A 30 10.56 13.15 -15.05
CA GLU A 30 10.89 14.45 -15.68
C GLU A 30 12.30 14.49 -16.29
N GLN A 31 13.26 13.79 -15.69
CA GLN A 31 14.65 13.72 -16.15
C GLN A 31 14.90 12.64 -17.20
N THR A 32 13.92 11.78 -17.47
CA THR A 32 14.07 10.67 -18.42
C THR A 32 13.25 10.90 -19.68
N GLN A 33 13.75 10.39 -20.80
CA GLN A 33 12.96 10.41 -22.04
C GLN A 33 11.71 9.53 -21.87
N THR A 34 10.55 10.13 -22.08
CA THR A 34 9.25 9.46 -22.18
C THR A 34 8.69 9.58 -23.60
N GLY A 35 7.60 8.88 -23.90
CA GLY A 35 6.81 9.08 -25.12
C GLY A 35 5.47 9.75 -24.80
N ASP A 36 4.67 10.01 -25.83
CA ASP A 36 3.41 10.76 -25.71
C ASP A 36 2.40 10.13 -24.74
N LEU A 37 2.27 8.80 -24.78
CA LEU A 37 1.32 8.02 -23.97
C LEU A 37 1.99 6.93 -23.12
N ALA A 38 3.32 6.94 -23.03
CA ALA A 38 4.08 5.89 -22.34
C ALA A 38 5.29 6.46 -21.60
N PHE A 39 5.43 6.11 -20.33
CA PHE A 39 6.60 6.49 -19.52
C PHE A 39 7.87 5.73 -19.90
N ILE A 40 7.73 4.48 -20.34
CA ILE A 40 8.88 3.60 -20.60
C ILE A 40 9.02 3.41 -22.11
N VAL A 41 10.05 4.03 -22.68
CA VAL A 41 10.33 4.02 -24.12
C VAL A 41 11.73 3.50 -24.43
N SER A 42 11.91 3.04 -25.67
CA SER A 42 13.23 2.72 -26.22
C SER A 42 14.05 3.99 -26.48
N LYS A 43 15.33 3.84 -26.83
CA LYS A 43 16.19 4.96 -27.27
C LYS A 43 15.62 5.73 -28.47
N LYS A 44 14.68 5.13 -29.22
CA LYS A 44 14.00 5.75 -30.36
C LYS A 44 12.70 6.49 -29.96
N GLY A 45 12.38 6.58 -28.67
CA GLY A 45 11.15 7.19 -28.17
C GLY A 45 9.89 6.33 -28.30
N THR A 46 10.01 5.10 -28.80
CA THR A 46 8.86 4.19 -28.97
C THR A 46 8.56 3.40 -27.69
N PRO A 47 7.28 3.18 -27.32
CA PRO A 47 6.92 2.38 -26.15
C PRO A 47 7.51 0.97 -26.19
N LEU A 48 8.05 0.49 -25.06
CA LEU A 48 8.56 -0.87 -24.97
C LEU A 48 7.42 -1.90 -24.87
N THR A 49 7.55 -3.02 -25.58
CA THR A 49 6.72 -4.20 -25.33
C THR A 49 7.09 -4.83 -23.99
N LYS A 50 6.19 -5.64 -23.45
CA LYS A 50 6.42 -6.37 -22.18
C LYS A 50 7.68 -7.24 -22.25
N GLU A 51 7.89 -7.90 -23.39
CA GLU A 51 9.04 -8.78 -23.65
C GLU A 51 10.33 -7.96 -23.73
N SER A 52 10.30 -6.85 -24.48
CA SER A 52 11.45 -5.95 -24.64
C SER A 52 11.88 -5.33 -23.33
N PHE A 53 10.91 -4.85 -22.53
CA PHE A 53 11.17 -4.33 -21.20
C PHE A 53 11.75 -5.40 -20.26
N GLY A 54 11.20 -6.62 -20.29
CA GLY A 54 11.68 -7.72 -19.46
C GLY A 54 13.12 -8.11 -19.76
N ASN A 55 13.50 -8.14 -21.04
CA ASN A 55 14.88 -8.39 -21.48
C ASN A 55 15.81 -7.26 -21.07
N TRP A 56 15.45 -6.02 -21.38
CA TRP A 56 16.23 -4.84 -20.99
C TRP A 56 16.47 -4.77 -19.48
N PHE A 57 15.43 -5.01 -18.67
CA PHE A 57 15.56 -4.97 -17.22
C PHE A 57 16.47 -6.08 -16.70
N ARG A 58 16.44 -7.27 -17.31
CA ARG A 58 17.33 -8.36 -16.94
C ARG A 58 18.79 -8.04 -17.25
N ASP A 59 19.05 -7.43 -18.40
CA ASP A 59 20.40 -7.00 -18.77
C ASP A 59 20.91 -5.90 -17.83
N ALA A 60 20.04 -4.96 -17.44
CA ALA A 60 20.35 -3.95 -16.43
C ALA A 60 20.67 -4.58 -15.06
N CYS A 61 19.90 -5.58 -14.63
CA CYS A 61 20.20 -6.32 -13.40
C CYS A 61 21.56 -7.03 -13.49
N ARG A 62 21.86 -7.69 -14.62
CA ARG A 62 23.15 -8.38 -14.83
C ARG A 62 24.32 -7.39 -14.80
N ALA A 63 24.19 -6.24 -15.45
CA ALA A 63 25.21 -5.19 -15.43
C ALA A 63 25.46 -4.65 -14.01
N ALA A 64 24.42 -4.62 -13.17
CA ALA A 64 24.52 -4.26 -11.75
C ALA A 64 24.99 -5.43 -10.84
N GLY A 65 25.33 -6.60 -11.39
CA GLY A 65 25.74 -7.77 -10.61
C GLY A 65 24.60 -8.48 -9.88
N VAL A 66 23.34 -8.22 -10.24
CA VAL A 66 22.15 -8.75 -9.56
C VAL A 66 21.45 -9.79 -10.44
N GLN A 67 21.18 -10.98 -9.89
CA GLN A 67 20.43 -12.04 -10.59
C GLN A 67 18.93 -11.97 -10.24
N LYS A 68 18.23 -10.91 -10.67
CA LYS A 68 16.79 -10.69 -10.41
C LYS A 68 16.04 -10.24 -11.67
N SER A 69 14.74 -10.00 -11.54
CA SER A 69 13.84 -9.61 -12.63
C SER A 69 12.82 -8.57 -12.18
N ALA A 70 12.18 -7.90 -13.12
CA ALA A 70 11.12 -6.93 -12.82
C ALA A 70 9.95 -7.57 -12.03
N HIS A 71 9.63 -8.83 -12.35
CA HIS A 71 8.65 -9.59 -11.59
C HIS A 71 9.11 -9.82 -10.14
N GLY A 72 10.39 -10.14 -9.94
CA GLY A 72 10.99 -10.27 -8.61
C GLY A 72 10.96 -8.95 -7.83
N LEU A 73 11.24 -7.82 -8.50
CA LEU A 73 11.17 -6.50 -7.88
C LEU A 73 9.76 -6.17 -7.38
N ARG A 74 8.73 -6.53 -8.16
CA ARG A 74 7.33 -6.38 -7.72
C ARG A 74 7.03 -7.22 -6.46
N LYS A 75 7.52 -8.46 -6.39
CA LYS A 75 7.37 -9.30 -5.19
C LYS A 75 8.09 -8.71 -3.98
N PHE A 76 9.28 -8.16 -4.21
CA PHE A 76 10.06 -7.50 -3.16
C PHE A 76 9.32 -6.27 -2.62
N SER A 77 8.74 -5.44 -3.48
CA SER A 77 7.89 -4.32 -3.06
C SER A 77 6.70 -4.76 -2.20
N ALA A 78 6.04 -5.87 -2.55
CA ALA A 78 4.96 -6.42 -1.72
C ALA A 78 5.45 -6.96 -0.37
N THR A 79 6.66 -7.52 -0.32
CA THR A 79 7.29 -7.99 0.93
C THR A 79 7.60 -6.80 1.83
N LEU A 80 8.24 -5.76 1.30
CA LEU A 80 8.52 -4.51 2.05
C LEU A 80 7.25 -3.88 2.61
N ALA A 81 6.17 -3.82 1.81
CA ALA A 81 4.90 -3.30 2.27
C ALA A 81 4.30 -4.16 3.40
N ALA A 82 4.33 -5.49 3.27
CA ALA A 82 3.85 -6.41 4.30
C ALA A 82 4.65 -6.28 5.61
N ASP A 83 5.98 -6.20 5.52
CA ASP A 83 6.88 -6.02 6.66
C ASP A 83 6.66 -4.68 7.37
N ALA A 84 6.30 -3.64 6.61
CA ALA A 84 5.90 -2.33 7.12
C ALA A 84 4.48 -2.31 7.72
N GLY A 85 3.78 -3.45 7.75
CA GLY A 85 2.47 -3.60 8.36
C GLY A 85 1.28 -3.47 7.41
N ALA A 86 1.49 -3.48 6.10
CA ALA A 86 0.39 -3.46 5.14
C ALA A 86 -0.46 -4.74 5.25
N THR A 87 -1.77 -4.56 5.34
CA THR A 87 -2.74 -5.64 5.36
C THR A 87 -2.87 -6.31 4.00
N SER A 88 -3.39 -7.54 3.98
CA SER A 88 -3.64 -8.27 2.72
C SER A 88 -4.51 -7.47 1.74
N HIS A 89 -5.51 -6.74 2.23
CA HIS A 89 -6.39 -5.92 1.38
C HIS A 89 -5.69 -4.66 0.83
N GLN A 90 -4.78 -4.04 1.59
CA GLN A 90 -3.95 -2.95 1.08
C GLN A 90 -3.03 -3.44 -0.04
N LEU A 91 -2.41 -4.62 0.13
CA LEU A 91 -1.61 -5.22 -0.94
C LEU A 91 -2.48 -5.56 -2.17
N MET A 92 -3.69 -6.08 -1.98
CA MET A 92 -4.61 -6.33 -3.10
C MET A 92 -4.92 -5.04 -3.87
N ALA A 93 -5.20 -3.94 -3.17
CA ALA A 93 -5.48 -2.65 -3.79
C ALA A 93 -4.26 -2.10 -4.55
N GLN A 94 -3.06 -2.19 -3.97
CA GLN A 94 -1.84 -1.67 -4.58
C GLN A 94 -1.33 -2.52 -5.75
N PHE A 95 -1.44 -3.85 -5.66
CA PHE A 95 -0.91 -4.76 -6.66
C PHE A 95 -1.97 -5.30 -7.63
N GLY A 96 -3.24 -4.95 -7.45
CA GLY A 96 -4.34 -5.42 -8.30
C GLY A 96 -4.54 -6.94 -8.24
N TRP A 97 -4.33 -7.53 -7.07
CA TRP A 97 -4.64 -8.94 -6.84
C TRP A 97 -6.10 -9.11 -6.48
N VAL A 98 -6.75 -10.10 -7.11
CA VAL A 98 -8.18 -10.37 -6.93
C VAL A 98 -8.46 -11.34 -5.78
N THR A 99 -7.48 -12.16 -5.41
CA THR A 99 -7.65 -13.14 -4.33
C THR A 99 -6.79 -12.79 -3.13
N VAL A 100 -7.37 -12.89 -1.94
CA VAL A 100 -6.65 -12.67 -0.67
C VAL A 100 -5.47 -13.63 -0.54
N LYS A 101 -5.61 -14.87 -1.00
CA LYS A 101 -4.55 -15.90 -0.98
C LYS A 101 -3.25 -15.43 -1.66
N GLN A 102 -3.32 -14.58 -2.68
CA GLN A 102 -2.11 -14.02 -3.33
C GLN A 102 -1.38 -13.02 -2.43
N ALA A 103 -2.13 -12.19 -1.70
CA ALA A 103 -1.56 -11.21 -0.77
C ALA A 103 -1.03 -11.88 0.50
N GLU A 104 -1.73 -12.91 0.99
CA GLU A 104 -1.33 -13.67 2.18
C GLU A 104 0.04 -14.32 2.08
N ILE A 105 0.53 -14.62 0.88
CA ILE A 105 1.88 -15.16 0.68
C ILE A 105 2.92 -14.21 1.30
N TYR A 106 2.68 -12.90 1.24
CA TYR A 106 3.58 -11.88 1.77
C TYR A 106 3.26 -11.55 3.23
N THR A 107 1.99 -11.45 3.60
CA THR A 107 1.61 -11.05 4.97
C THR A 107 1.74 -12.16 6.01
N LYS A 108 1.74 -13.44 5.60
CA LYS A 108 1.97 -14.56 6.52
C LYS A 108 3.40 -14.59 7.07
N GLY A 109 4.36 -14.13 6.27
CA GLY A 109 5.77 -14.04 6.64
C GLY A 109 6.17 -12.71 7.29
N ALA A 110 5.28 -11.72 7.32
CA ALA A 110 5.54 -10.40 7.87
C ALA A 110 5.79 -10.45 9.39
N ASP A 111 6.47 -9.42 9.92
CA ASP A 111 6.83 -9.32 11.34
C ASP A 111 5.59 -9.35 12.26
N ARG A 112 5.28 -10.54 12.76
CA ARG A 112 4.14 -10.80 13.66
C ARG A 112 4.24 -10.02 14.97
N ALA A 113 5.45 -9.80 15.47
CA ALA A 113 5.67 -9.09 16.73
C ALA A 113 5.41 -7.59 16.55
N HIS A 114 5.90 -7.01 15.46
CA HIS A 114 5.60 -5.62 15.08
C HIS A 114 4.09 -5.43 14.87
N LEU A 115 3.46 -6.30 14.08
CA LEU A 115 2.02 -6.27 13.80
C LEU A 115 1.17 -6.37 15.08
N GLY A 116 1.56 -7.25 16.01
CA GLY A 116 0.91 -7.36 17.32
C GLY A 116 0.96 -6.04 18.09
N LYS A 117 2.15 -5.41 18.18
CA LYS A 117 2.32 -4.11 18.85
C LYS A 117 1.49 -3.00 18.21
N VAL A 118 1.46 -2.94 16.88
CA VAL A 118 0.66 -1.96 16.13
C VAL A 118 -0.83 -2.19 16.40
N SER A 119 -1.30 -3.43 16.32
CA SER A 119 -2.70 -3.78 16.56
C SER A 119 -3.13 -3.43 17.98
N SER A 120 -2.33 -3.72 19.00
CA SER A 120 -2.63 -3.34 20.39
C SER A 120 -2.75 -1.82 20.57
N ARG A 121 -1.88 -1.03 19.92
CA ARG A 121 -1.96 0.44 19.96
C ARG A 121 -3.22 0.97 19.27
N LEU A 122 -3.59 0.40 18.12
CA LEU A 122 -4.82 0.76 17.43
C LEU A 122 -6.05 0.50 18.31
N VAL A 123 -6.09 -0.65 18.99
CA VAL A 123 -7.18 -0.97 19.92
C VAL A 123 -7.24 0.05 21.07
N GLU A 124 -6.11 0.34 21.71
CA GLU A 124 -6.03 1.33 22.80
C GLU A 124 -6.52 2.71 22.36
N GLU A 125 -6.09 3.20 21.20
CA GLU A 125 -6.55 4.49 20.66
C GLU A 125 -8.05 4.47 20.33
N GLN A 126 -8.57 3.38 19.78
CA GLN A 126 -10.01 3.24 19.52
C GLN A 126 -10.83 3.18 20.81
N ILE A 127 -10.32 2.55 21.86
CA ILE A 127 -10.96 2.53 23.18
C ILE A 127 -11.02 3.95 23.73
N LYS A 128 -9.91 4.71 23.71
CA LYS A 128 -9.88 6.11 24.14
C LYS A 128 -10.89 6.97 23.37
N LEU A 129 -10.95 6.86 22.05
CA LEU A 129 -11.89 7.62 21.22
C LEU A 129 -13.35 7.29 21.50
N LYS A 130 -13.67 6.02 21.78
CA LYS A 130 -15.04 5.59 22.09
C LYS A 130 -15.48 5.93 23.51
N ILE A 131 -14.55 5.92 24.46
CA ILE A 131 -14.80 6.28 25.87
C ILE A 131 -14.73 7.80 26.07
N ALA A 132 -14.06 8.54 25.18
CA ALA A 132 -13.98 9.99 25.24
C ALA A 132 -15.40 10.59 25.38
N PRO A 133 -15.64 11.39 26.43
CA PRO A 133 -16.94 12.00 26.63
C PRO A 133 -17.27 12.85 25.41
N HIS A 134 -18.45 12.63 24.85
CA HIS A 134 -18.99 13.50 23.81
C HIS A 134 -19.16 14.90 24.41
N LEU A 135 -18.73 15.93 23.67
CA LEU A 135 -18.74 17.35 24.10
C LEU A 135 -20.13 17.93 24.40
N ASN A 136 -21.20 17.16 24.19
CA ASN A 136 -22.55 17.54 24.56
C ASN A 136 -22.96 16.78 25.81
N SER A 137 -23.02 17.48 26.94
CA SER A 137 -23.93 17.07 28.01
C SER A 137 -25.33 16.97 27.39
N GLY A 138 -25.81 15.76 27.15
CA GLY A 138 -27.20 15.56 26.78
C GLY A 138 -28.08 16.22 27.83
N THR A 139 -29.10 16.97 27.40
CA THR A 139 -30.07 17.72 28.20
C THR A 139 -30.97 16.84 29.09
N GLY A 140 -30.50 15.65 29.48
CA GLY A 140 -31.26 14.61 30.15
C GLY A 140 -30.50 13.89 31.27
N ASP A 141 -29.44 14.48 31.85
CA ASP A 141 -28.87 13.97 33.10
C ASP A 141 -29.70 14.43 34.31
N SER A 142 -30.95 13.99 34.33
CA SER A 142 -31.81 14.05 35.52
C SER A 142 -31.49 12.83 36.36
N GLY A 143 -30.59 13.02 37.33
CA GLY A 143 -30.08 11.99 38.21
C GLY A 143 -31.17 11.10 38.83
N LYS A 144 -30.96 9.79 38.77
CA LYS A 144 -31.55 8.87 39.76
C LYS A 144 -30.53 8.70 40.88
N LYS A 145 -30.71 9.45 41.97
CA LYS A 145 -30.11 9.12 43.27
C LYS A 145 -30.55 7.70 43.64
N SER A 146 -29.63 6.75 43.63
CA SER A 146 -29.86 5.45 44.25
C SER A 146 -29.58 5.62 45.74
N THR A 147 -30.67 5.71 46.51
CA THR A 147 -30.63 5.67 47.97
C THR A 147 -30.07 4.33 48.40
N ILE A 148 -28.85 4.31 48.93
CA ILE A 148 -28.34 3.18 49.71
C ILE A 148 -29.08 3.24 51.05
N ILE A 149 -29.92 2.24 51.31
CA ILE A 149 -30.53 2.03 52.61
C ILE A 149 -29.56 1.14 53.39
N GLU A 150 -28.95 1.69 54.43
CA GLU A 150 -28.24 0.91 55.45
C GLU A 150 -29.26 0.06 56.22
N THR A 151 -28.98 -1.24 56.35
CA THR A 151 -29.32 -2.04 57.53
C THR A 151 -28.38 -3.23 57.62
#